data_AF-A0A7S4SXY5-F1
#
_entry.id   AF-A0A7S4SXY5-F1
#
_cell.length_a   1.000
_cell.length_b   1.000
_cell.length_c   1.000
_cell.angle_alpha   90.00
_cell.angle_beta   90.00
_cell.angle_gamma   90.00
#
_symmetry.space_group_name_H-M   'P 1'
#
loop_
_entity.id
_entity.type
_entity.pdbx_description
1 polymer ?
#
loop_
_entity_poly.entity_id
_entity_poly.type
_entity_poly.pdbx_seq_one_letter_code
_entity_poly.pdbx_strand_id
1 'polypeptide(L)'
;MAAWRAPFDEASALLKEGKHFDGVQKINAAMELFETELGHSGQRILKEPRAFLDEIAAGLAPERKRALSDMYAVRAELLTGLGALKRALVELDCAAVLAPQDGEVAAKRARVEKRAEAGDGTQQDGDGKIPVSVLTGFLGSGKTTLLNHILEANHGKRIAVIENEFGEVGIDDALVKGGSMAEEENIVEMNNGCICCTVRGDLITGLKRLAKNTKKSGKALDGIMIETTGLADPGPVAQTFFADDFV
;
A
#
# COMPACT_ATOMS: atom_id res chain seq x y z
N MET A 1 25.35 10.68 19.54
CA MET A 1 24.97 9.67 18.52
C MET A 1 24.25 10.39 17.39
N ALA A 2 24.38 9.91 16.15
CA ALA A 2 23.68 10.49 15.01
C ALA A 2 22.15 10.38 15.19
N ALA A 3 21.39 11.40 14.76
CA ALA A 3 19.97 11.53 15.09
C ALA A 3 19.13 10.42 14.44
N TRP A 4 19.54 9.94 13.28
CA TRP A 4 18.88 8.84 12.56
C TRP A 4 19.02 7.48 13.23
N ARG A 5 19.93 7.30 14.20
CA ARG A 5 20.25 5.97 14.72
C ARG A 5 19.11 5.36 15.53
N ALA A 6 18.48 6.15 16.39
CA ALA A 6 17.35 5.69 17.20
C ALA A 6 16.16 5.18 16.36
N PRO A 7 15.64 5.94 15.37
CA PRO A 7 14.56 5.45 14.51
C PRO A 7 14.99 4.28 13.61
N PHE A 8 16.26 4.19 13.22
CA PHE A 8 16.78 3.03 12.48
C PHE A 8 16.77 1.74 13.32
N ASP A 9 17.23 1.82 14.57
CA ASP A 9 17.24 0.68 15.49
C ASP A 9 15.80 0.22 15.81
N GLU A 10 14.88 1.18 15.98
CA GLU A 10 13.44 0.90 16.17
C GLU A 10 12.82 0.21 14.94
N ALA A 11 13.10 0.71 13.73
CA ALA A 11 12.64 0.08 12.49
C ALA A 11 13.14 -1.37 12.35
N SER A 12 14.40 -1.60 12.72
CA SER A 12 15.02 -2.93 12.70
C SER A 12 14.41 -3.89 13.72
N ALA A 13 13.98 -3.38 14.88
CA ALA A 13 13.24 -4.17 15.87
C ALA A 13 11.84 -4.53 15.35
N LEU A 14 11.11 -3.56 14.80
CA LEU A 14 9.76 -3.77 14.25
C LEU A 14 9.76 -4.75 13.06
N LEU A 15 10.81 -4.72 12.23
CA LEU A 15 10.99 -5.71 11.17
C LEU A 15 11.06 -7.15 11.73
N LYS A 16 11.81 -7.37 12.81
CA LYS A 16 11.91 -8.69 13.47
C LYS A 16 10.59 -9.14 14.08
N GLU A 17 9.75 -8.19 14.49
CA GLU A 17 8.39 -8.44 15.00
C GLU A 17 7.35 -8.63 13.88
N GLY A 18 7.71 -8.46 12.61
CA GLY A 18 6.76 -8.53 11.48
C GLY A 18 5.84 -7.31 11.37
N LYS A 19 6.07 -6.25 12.15
CA LYS A 19 5.29 -5.00 12.15
C LYS A 19 5.74 -4.08 11.02
N HIS A 20 5.50 -4.52 9.78
CA HIS A 20 6.08 -3.89 8.60
C HIS A 20 5.63 -2.43 8.40
N PHE A 21 4.36 -2.10 8.67
CA PHE A 21 3.84 -0.75 8.49
C PHE A 21 4.51 0.26 9.43
N ASP A 22 4.53 -0.05 10.73
CA ASP A 22 5.20 0.79 11.73
C ASP A 22 6.70 0.90 11.43
N GLY A 23 7.34 -0.21 11.05
CA GLY A 23 8.73 -0.23 10.65
C GLY A 23 9.03 0.71 9.47
N VAL A 24 8.14 0.79 8.47
CA VAL A 24 8.28 1.73 7.34
C VAL A 24 8.26 3.18 7.82
N GLN A 25 7.39 3.53 8.77
CA GLN A 25 7.36 4.90 9.31
C GLN A 25 8.68 5.25 10.00
N LYS A 26 9.24 4.32 10.78
CA LYS A 26 10.50 4.54 11.50
C LYS A 26 11.70 4.60 10.56
N ILE A 27 11.79 3.72 9.56
CA ILE A 27 12.91 3.76 8.62
C ILE A 27 12.87 5.00 7.72
N ASN A 28 11.67 5.47 7.33
CA ASN A 28 11.53 6.73 6.59
C ASN A 28 12.05 7.90 7.43
N ALA A 29 11.66 7.99 8.71
CA ALA A 29 12.17 9.03 9.62
C ALA A 29 13.70 8.97 9.79
N ALA A 30 14.27 7.77 9.90
CA ALA A 30 15.71 7.60 9.96
C ALA A 30 16.42 8.11 8.70
N MET A 31 15.91 7.75 7.53
CA MET A 31 16.49 8.17 6.25
C MET A 31 16.35 9.69 6.02
N GLU A 32 15.24 10.30 6.41
CA GLU A 32 15.06 11.77 6.33
C GLU A 32 16.05 12.52 7.24
N LEU A 33 16.29 12.01 8.45
CA LEU A 33 17.30 12.55 9.35
C LEU A 33 18.72 12.36 8.76
N PHE A 34 18.99 11.22 8.11
CA PHE A 34 20.25 10.98 7.41
C PHE A 34 20.46 11.96 6.24
N GLU A 35 19.42 12.18 5.42
CA GLU A 35 19.44 13.17 4.33
C GLU A 35 19.75 14.58 4.87
N THR A 36 19.11 14.94 5.99
CA THR A 36 19.34 16.23 6.67
C THR A 36 20.78 16.35 7.18
N GLU A 37 21.36 15.29 7.75
CA GLU A 37 22.77 15.27 8.18
C GLU A 37 23.77 15.36 7.02
N LEU A 38 23.33 15.09 5.79
CA LEU A 38 24.11 15.30 4.57
C LEU A 38 23.93 16.71 3.99
N GLY A 39 23.09 17.56 4.59
CA GLY A 39 22.81 18.91 4.09
C GLY A 39 21.76 18.96 2.98
N HIS A 40 21.00 17.87 2.78
CA HIS A 40 19.92 17.80 1.80
C HIS A 40 18.54 17.85 2.47
N SER A 41 17.49 18.05 1.68
CA SER A 41 16.10 18.08 2.14
C SER A 41 15.14 17.76 1.00
N GLY A 42 13.87 17.55 1.32
CA GLY A 42 12.81 17.26 0.35
C GLY A 42 12.43 15.79 0.25
N GLN A 43 13.01 14.93 1.09
CA GLN A 43 12.81 13.48 1.10
C GLN A 43 13.28 12.82 -0.21
N ARG A 44 14.32 13.37 -0.84
CA ARG A 44 14.86 12.85 -2.11
C ARG A 44 15.41 11.44 -1.92
N ILE A 45 15.94 11.15 -0.72
CA ILE A 45 16.42 9.82 -0.32
C ILE A 45 15.31 8.75 -0.40
N LEU A 46 14.04 9.15 -0.27
CA LEU A 46 12.86 8.29 -0.29
C LEU A 46 12.10 8.34 -1.63
N LYS A 47 11.99 9.52 -2.25
CA LYS A 47 11.19 9.75 -3.47
C LYS A 47 11.95 9.40 -4.73
N GLU A 48 13.25 9.74 -4.78
CA GLU A 48 14.10 9.64 -5.95
C GLU A 48 15.46 9.01 -5.59
N PRO A 49 15.48 7.82 -4.96
CA PRO A 49 16.67 7.29 -4.30
C PRO A 49 17.86 7.08 -5.26
N ARG A 50 17.61 6.66 -6.51
CA ARG A 50 18.67 6.47 -7.52
C ARG A 50 19.35 7.79 -7.89
N ALA A 51 18.56 8.81 -8.26
CA ALA A 51 19.09 10.12 -8.60
C ALA A 51 19.77 10.80 -7.41
N PHE A 52 19.25 10.60 -6.20
CA PHE A 52 19.89 11.07 -4.98
C PHE A 52 21.26 10.40 -4.75
N LEU A 53 21.35 9.08 -4.93
CA LEU A 53 22.61 8.35 -4.79
C LEU A 53 23.65 8.71 -5.85
N ASP A 54 23.24 8.95 -7.09
CA ASP A 54 24.15 9.40 -8.15
C ASP A 54 24.87 10.70 -7.78
N GLU A 55 24.20 11.58 -7.01
CA GLU A 55 24.75 12.84 -6.53
C GLU A 55 25.72 12.65 -5.34
N ILE A 56 25.34 11.84 -4.35
CA ILE A 56 26.06 11.81 -3.06
C ILE A 56 27.06 10.66 -2.92
N ALA A 57 26.88 9.54 -3.62
CA ALA A 57 27.55 8.29 -3.29
C ALA A 57 29.07 8.37 -3.47
N ALA A 58 29.57 9.16 -4.43
CA ALA A 58 31.01 9.33 -4.61
C ALA A 58 31.68 10.04 -3.41
N GLY A 59 30.97 10.96 -2.74
CA GLY A 59 31.49 11.77 -1.63
C GLY A 59 31.32 11.15 -0.24
N LEU A 60 30.57 10.05 -0.11
CA LEU A 60 30.31 9.43 1.19
C LEU A 60 31.52 8.62 1.70
N ALA A 61 31.84 8.81 2.99
CA ALA A 61 32.77 7.94 3.70
C ALA A 61 32.26 6.48 3.75
N PRO A 62 33.14 5.47 3.81
CA PRO A 62 32.75 4.05 3.80
C PRO A 62 31.73 3.67 4.87
N GLU A 63 31.88 4.20 6.09
CA GLU A 63 30.93 3.96 7.19
C GLU A 63 29.54 4.52 6.90
N ARG A 64 29.46 5.70 6.26
CA ARG A 64 28.19 6.32 5.87
C ARG A 64 27.54 5.57 4.70
N LYS A 65 28.34 5.07 3.74
CA LYS A 65 27.84 4.17 2.69
C LYS A 65 27.24 2.91 3.28
N ARG A 66 27.93 2.31 4.26
CA ARG A 66 27.43 1.12 4.94
C ARG A 66 26.13 1.39 5.68
N ALA A 67 26.07 2.46 6.47
CA ALA A 67 24.85 2.84 7.19
C ALA A 67 23.66 3.08 6.24
N LEU A 68 23.88 3.82 5.14
CA LEU A 68 22.81 4.08 4.18
C LEU A 68 22.41 2.80 3.41
N SER A 69 23.37 1.92 3.09
CA SER A 69 23.08 0.60 2.53
C SER A 69 22.19 -0.22 3.44
N ASP A 70 22.52 -0.25 4.75
CA ASP A 70 21.73 -0.98 5.74
C ASP A 70 20.31 -0.37 5.87
N MET A 71 20.16 0.96 5.80
CA MET A 71 18.83 1.61 5.77
C MET A 71 18.00 1.17 4.56
N TYR A 72 18.57 1.21 3.37
CA TYR A 72 17.90 0.74 2.15
C TYR A 72 17.53 -0.74 2.23
N ALA A 73 18.42 -1.59 2.79
CA ALA A 73 18.15 -3.02 2.96
C ALA A 73 17.00 -3.27 3.95
N VAL A 74 16.99 -2.61 5.11
CA VAL A 74 15.90 -2.72 6.09
C VAL A 74 14.58 -2.25 5.50
N ARG A 75 14.58 -1.10 4.81
CA ARG A 75 13.39 -0.58 4.13
C ARG A 75 12.88 -1.53 3.05
N ALA A 76 13.78 -2.18 2.30
CA ALA A 76 13.41 -3.18 1.31
C ALA A 76 12.69 -4.40 1.92
N GLU A 77 13.17 -4.90 3.07
CA GLU A 77 12.55 -6.03 3.76
C GLU A 77 11.16 -5.68 4.29
N LEU A 78 11.02 -4.50 4.90
CA LEU A 78 9.73 -3.98 5.34
C LEU A 78 8.74 -3.85 4.17
N LEU A 79 9.17 -3.28 3.04
CA LEU A 79 8.36 -3.16 1.82
C LEU A 79 8.02 -4.53 1.22
N THR A 80 8.95 -5.50 1.31
CA THR A 80 8.70 -6.89 0.89
C THR A 80 7.62 -7.53 1.75
N GLY A 81 7.63 -7.28 3.07
CA GLY A 81 6.58 -7.70 4.00
C GLY A 81 5.21 -7.11 3.67
N LEU A 82 5.17 -5.87 3.15
CA LEU A 82 3.96 -5.19 2.67
C LEU A 82 3.55 -5.55 1.23
N GLY A 83 4.27 -6.46 0.57
CA GLY A 83 3.98 -6.85 -0.83
C GLY A 83 4.39 -5.81 -1.89
N ALA A 84 5.08 -4.74 -1.51
CA ALA A 84 5.57 -3.71 -2.42
C ALA A 84 6.88 -4.13 -3.14
N LEU A 85 6.88 -5.30 -3.80
CA LEU A 85 8.08 -5.97 -4.30
C LEU A 85 8.86 -5.13 -5.32
N LYS A 86 8.18 -4.45 -6.24
CA LYS A 86 8.82 -3.55 -7.22
C LYS A 86 9.59 -2.42 -6.52
N ARG A 87 9.00 -1.84 -5.47
CA ARG A 87 9.65 -0.78 -4.69
C ARG A 87 10.82 -1.34 -3.87
N ALA A 88 10.65 -2.52 -3.28
CA ALA A 88 11.71 -3.20 -2.53
C ALA A 88 12.94 -3.52 -3.39
N LEU A 89 12.75 -3.91 -4.66
CA LEU A 89 13.86 -4.13 -5.59
C LEU A 89 14.65 -2.84 -5.84
N VAL A 90 13.97 -1.70 -6.00
CA VAL A 90 14.65 -0.40 -6.14
C VAL A 90 15.50 -0.08 -4.91
N GLU A 91 15.01 -0.38 -3.71
CA GLU A 91 15.79 -0.18 -2.48
C GLU A 91 17.02 -1.11 -2.42
N LEU A 92 16.88 -2.37 -2.82
CA LEU A 92 17.99 -3.33 -2.86
C LEU A 92 19.05 -2.97 -3.91
N ASP A 93 18.63 -2.40 -5.05
CA ASP A 93 19.56 -1.84 -6.02
C ASP A 93 20.36 -0.69 -5.41
N CYS A 94 19.69 0.20 -4.67
CA CYS A 94 20.34 1.33 -3.98
C CYS A 94 21.33 0.86 -2.91
N ALA A 95 20.95 -0.16 -2.12
CA ALA A 95 21.85 -0.80 -1.17
C ALA A 95 23.08 -1.42 -1.87
N ALA A 96 22.89 -2.12 -2.99
CA ALA A 96 23.97 -2.72 -3.76
C ALA A 96 24.94 -1.69 -4.37
N VAL A 97 24.45 -0.51 -4.79
CA VAL A 97 25.31 0.60 -5.23
C VAL A 97 26.24 1.09 -4.11
N LEU A 98 25.73 1.14 -2.88
CA LEU A 98 26.48 1.62 -1.71
C LEU A 98 27.44 0.58 -1.14
N ALA A 99 27.08 -0.70 -1.21
CA ALA A 99 27.85 -1.83 -0.68
C ALA A 99 27.89 -3.01 -1.68
N PRO A 100 28.64 -2.89 -2.80
CA PRO A 100 28.61 -3.87 -3.90
C PRO A 100 29.16 -5.26 -3.54
N GLN A 101 29.93 -5.36 -2.45
CA GLN A 101 30.48 -6.63 -1.96
C GLN A 101 29.60 -7.28 -0.88
N ASP A 102 28.45 -6.68 -0.56
CA ASP A 102 27.55 -7.23 0.45
C ASP A 102 26.73 -8.40 -0.12
N GLY A 103 27.19 -9.62 0.20
CA GLY A 103 26.52 -10.85 -0.22
C GLY A 103 25.11 -11.01 0.35
N GLU A 104 24.79 -10.37 1.47
CA GLU A 104 23.45 -10.43 2.07
C GLU A 104 22.45 -9.62 1.25
N VAL A 105 22.83 -8.42 0.80
CA VAL A 105 22.00 -7.59 -0.09
C VAL A 105 21.73 -8.31 -1.41
N ALA A 106 22.77 -8.92 -2.00
CA ALA A 106 22.63 -9.71 -3.24
C ALA A 106 21.67 -10.90 -3.07
N ALA A 107 21.78 -11.64 -1.96
CA ALA A 107 20.89 -12.75 -1.65
C ALA A 107 19.44 -12.30 -1.42
N LYS A 108 19.23 -11.20 -0.69
CA LYS A 108 17.89 -10.60 -0.50
C LYS A 108 17.27 -10.19 -1.82
N ARG A 109 18.03 -9.54 -2.71
CA ARG A 109 17.58 -9.12 -4.05
C ARG A 109 17.10 -10.31 -4.86
N ALA A 110 17.90 -11.36 -4.97
CA ALA A 110 17.52 -12.58 -5.70
C ALA A 110 16.23 -13.24 -5.12
N ARG A 111 16.05 -13.23 -3.80
CA ARG A 111 14.83 -13.74 -3.16
C ARG A 111 13.60 -12.90 -3.53
N VAL A 112 13.73 -11.57 -3.53
CA VAL A 112 12.64 -10.66 -3.87
C VAL A 112 12.30 -10.73 -5.36
N GLU A 113 13.30 -10.83 -6.24
CA GLU A 113 13.09 -11.02 -7.69
C GLU A 113 12.30 -12.30 -7.96
N LYS A 114 12.71 -13.43 -7.37
CA LYS A 114 11.98 -14.69 -7.52
C LYS A 114 10.53 -14.58 -7.02
N ARG A 115 10.29 -13.83 -5.92
CA ARG A 115 8.94 -13.58 -5.41
C ARG A 115 8.13 -12.66 -6.32
N ALA A 116 8.78 -11.67 -6.94
CA ALA A 116 8.13 -10.72 -7.86
C ALA A 116 7.76 -11.40 -9.19
N GLU A 117 8.65 -12.24 -9.73
CA GLU A 117 8.41 -13.04 -10.94
C GLU A 117 7.31 -14.09 -10.71
N ALA A 118 7.25 -14.67 -9.51
CA ALA A 118 6.16 -15.57 -9.13
C ALA A 118 4.79 -14.85 -8.98
N GLY A 119 4.78 -13.52 -8.92
CA GLY A 119 3.61 -12.68 -8.62
C GLY A 119 3.01 -11.90 -9.80
N ASP A 120 3.39 -12.17 -11.05
CA ASP A 120 2.76 -11.59 -12.27
C ASP A 120 1.77 -12.56 -12.96
N GLY A 121 1.69 -13.80 -12.48
CA GLY A 121 0.49 -14.59 -12.68
C GLY A 121 -0.56 -14.08 -11.70
N THR A 122 -1.78 -13.80 -12.18
CA THR A 122 -2.97 -13.65 -11.34
C THR A 122 -3.03 -14.77 -10.30
N GLN A 123 -2.44 -14.54 -9.12
CA GLN A 123 -2.55 -15.45 -8.00
C GLN A 123 -3.96 -15.27 -7.45
N GLN A 124 -4.82 -16.24 -7.75
CA GLN A 124 -5.78 -16.67 -6.75
C GLN A 124 -4.94 -17.06 -5.54
N ASP A 125 -4.87 -16.17 -4.55
CA ASP A 125 -4.33 -16.51 -3.24
C ASP A 125 -5.10 -17.72 -2.73
N GLY A 126 -4.43 -18.88 -2.70
CA GLY A 126 -4.97 -20.14 -2.19
C GLY A 126 -5.28 -20.14 -0.68
N ASP A 127 -5.31 -18.95 -0.07
CA ASP A 127 -5.63 -18.71 1.34
C ASP A 127 -7.12 -18.35 1.53
N GLY A 128 -7.92 -18.35 0.46
CA GLY A 128 -9.37 -18.10 0.50
C GLY A 128 -9.76 -16.65 0.81
N LYS A 129 -8.81 -15.72 0.71
CA LYS A 129 -9.02 -14.28 0.93
C LYS A 129 -9.60 -13.61 -0.32
N ILE A 130 -10.38 -12.56 -0.13
CA ILE A 130 -10.95 -11.75 -1.22
C ILE A 130 -10.02 -10.55 -1.42
N PRO A 131 -9.49 -10.32 -2.64
CA PRO A 131 -8.58 -9.20 -2.88
C PRO A 131 -9.32 -7.86 -2.78
N VAL A 132 -8.66 -6.86 -2.19
CA VAL A 132 -9.20 -5.51 -2.06
C VAL A 132 -8.32 -4.52 -2.83
N SER A 133 -8.95 -3.68 -3.66
CA SER A 133 -8.32 -2.60 -4.41
C SER A 133 -8.85 -1.25 -3.93
N VAL A 134 -7.95 -0.31 -3.66
CA VAL A 134 -8.32 1.07 -3.28
C VAL A 134 -8.19 1.96 -4.51
N LEU A 135 -9.32 2.53 -4.96
CA LEU A 135 -9.38 3.47 -6.07
C LEU A 135 -9.31 4.90 -5.54
N THR A 136 -8.20 5.58 -5.83
CA THR A 136 -7.94 6.97 -5.44
C THR A 136 -7.51 7.81 -6.64
N GLY A 137 -7.55 9.13 -6.51
CA GLY A 137 -7.20 10.09 -7.56
C GLY A 137 -8.04 11.36 -7.48
N PHE A 138 -7.53 12.49 -7.98
CA PHE A 138 -8.18 13.79 -7.89
C PHE A 138 -9.63 13.83 -8.43
N LEU A 139 -10.41 14.84 -8.06
CA LEU A 139 -11.71 15.09 -8.69
C LEU A 139 -11.53 15.21 -10.21
N GLY A 140 -12.38 14.53 -10.98
CA GLY A 140 -12.30 14.49 -12.44
C GLY A 140 -11.28 13.49 -13.03
N SER A 141 -10.58 12.69 -12.22
CA SER A 141 -9.63 11.68 -12.72
C SER A 141 -10.28 10.44 -13.37
N GLY A 142 -11.61 10.43 -13.53
CA GLY A 142 -12.36 9.33 -14.15
C GLY A 142 -12.68 8.14 -13.24
N LYS A 143 -12.56 8.28 -11.90
CA LYS A 143 -12.88 7.19 -10.94
C LYS A 143 -14.29 6.62 -11.14
N THR A 144 -15.30 7.50 -11.17
CA THR A 144 -16.71 7.12 -11.40
C THR A 144 -16.91 6.44 -12.75
N THR A 145 -16.25 6.92 -13.81
CA THR A 145 -16.30 6.28 -15.13
C THR A 145 -15.74 4.85 -15.08
N LEU A 146 -14.65 4.63 -14.37
CA LEU A 146 -14.08 3.30 -14.18
C LEU A 146 -15.00 2.41 -13.34
N LEU A 147 -15.58 2.91 -12.26
CA LEU A 147 -16.53 2.15 -11.42
C LEU A 147 -17.75 1.71 -12.22
N ASN A 148 -18.36 2.62 -12.98
CA ASN A 148 -19.50 2.30 -13.83
C ASN A 148 -19.13 1.24 -14.88
N HIS A 149 -17.96 1.38 -15.51
CA HIS A 149 -17.48 0.37 -16.45
C HIS A 149 -17.33 -1.01 -15.78
N ILE A 150 -16.80 -1.07 -14.55
CA ILE A 150 -16.69 -2.32 -13.79
C ILE A 150 -18.07 -2.89 -13.44
N LEU A 151 -19.03 -2.05 -13.03
CA LEU A 151 -20.37 -2.52 -12.65
C LEU A 151 -21.21 -2.96 -13.87
N GLU A 152 -21.01 -2.36 -15.04
CA GLU A 152 -21.81 -2.61 -16.24
C GLU A 152 -21.19 -3.63 -17.20
N ALA A 153 -19.85 -3.72 -17.25
CA ALA A 153 -19.18 -4.60 -18.20
C ALA A 153 -19.35 -6.08 -17.80
N ASN A 154 -19.63 -6.92 -18.79
CA ASN A 154 -19.64 -8.37 -18.60
C ASN A 154 -18.20 -8.93 -18.61
N HIS A 155 -17.48 -8.69 -17.53
CA HIS A 155 -16.11 -9.19 -17.34
C HIS A 155 -16.05 -10.55 -16.62
N GLY A 156 -17.19 -11.18 -16.33
CA GLY A 156 -17.27 -12.51 -15.71
C GLY A 156 -16.72 -12.58 -14.29
N LYS A 157 -16.62 -11.45 -13.57
CA LYS A 157 -16.17 -11.38 -12.17
C LYS A 157 -17.26 -10.76 -11.30
N ARG A 158 -17.33 -11.18 -10.04
CA ARG A 158 -18.21 -10.62 -9.01
C ARG A 158 -17.41 -9.67 -8.14
N ILE A 159 -17.52 -8.38 -8.42
CA ILE A 159 -16.78 -7.33 -7.72
C ILE A 159 -17.77 -6.54 -6.86
N ALA A 160 -17.48 -6.43 -5.56
CA ALA A 160 -18.23 -5.52 -4.68
C ALA A 160 -17.58 -4.14 -4.69
N VAL A 161 -18.39 -3.07 -4.74
CA VAL A 161 -17.90 -1.68 -4.70
C VAL A 161 -18.37 -1.02 -3.41
N ILE A 162 -17.44 -0.36 -2.72
CA ILE A 162 -17.67 0.46 -1.53
C ILE A 162 -17.29 1.89 -1.87
N GLU A 163 -18.25 2.81 -1.84
CA GLU A 163 -18.04 4.24 -2.05
C GLU A 163 -17.96 4.93 -0.69
N ASN A 164 -16.91 5.73 -0.49
CA ASN A 164 -16.71 6.51 0.73
C ASN A 164 -16.76 8.01 0.38
N GLU A 165 -17.97 8.57 0.28
CA GLU A 165 -18.16 10.00 -0.01
C GLU A 165 -18.15 10.85 1.27
N PHE A 166 -17.47 11.99 1.24
CA PHE A 166 -17.63 13.08 2.21
C PHE A 166 -18.48 14.17 1.51
N GLY A 167 -19.77 14.20 1.77
CA GLY A 167 -20.69 15.16 1.14
C GLY A 167 -22.12 14.63 1.07
N GLU A 168 -23.10 15.53 1.10
CA GLU A 168 -24.54 15.23 1.22
C GLU A 168 -25.22 14.89 -0.11
N VAL A 169 -24.47 14.56 -1.16
CA VAL A 169 -25.05 14.28 -2.49
C VAL A 169 -24.34 13.08 -3.10
N GLY A 170 -24.86 11.89 -2.81
CA GLY A 170 -24.52 10.67 -3.53
C GLY A 170 -24.69 10.90 -5.02
N ILE A 171 -23.69 10.51 -5.81
CA ILE A 171 -23.82 10.53 -7.26
C ILE A 171 -24.92 9.53 -7.64
N ASP A 172 -26.08 10.13 -7.89
CA ASP A 172 -27.20 9.64 -8.67
C ASP A 172 -27.53 8.16 -8.48
N ASP A 173 -28.47 7.97 -7.57
CA ASP A 173 -29.53 6.95 -7.53
C ASP A 173 -30.18 6.64 -8.92
N ALA A 174 -29.81 7.38 -9.98
CA ALA A 174 -30.21 7.23 -11.37
C ALA A 174 -29.14 6.56 -12.27
N LEU A 175 -27.84 6.63 -11.95
CA LEU A 175 -26.77 6.01 -12.75
C LEU A 175 -26.61 4.52 -12.44
N VAL A 176 -26.77 4.12 -11.19
CA VAL A 176 -26.66 2.71 -10.76
C VAL A 176 -27.90 1.87 -11.17
N LYS A 177 -29.05 2.49 -11.44
CA LYS A 177 -30.29 1.81 -11.84
C LYS A 177 -30.35 1.42 -13.34
N GLY A 178 -29.32 1.76 -14.13
CA GLY A 178 -29.34 1.63 -15.59
C GLY A 178 -28.87 0.28 -16.16
N GLY A 179 -28.24 -0.59 -15.38
CA GLY A 179 -27.58 -1.81 -15.88
C GLY A 179 -28.21 -3.09 -15.35
N SER A 180 -28.71 -3.94 -16.24
CA SER A 180 -29.43 -5.20 -15.98
C SER A 180 -28.64 -6.31 -15.25
N MET A 181 -27.47 -6.01 -14.67
CA MET A 181 -26.63 -6.91 -13.87
C MET A 181 -26.24 -6.35 -12.49
N ALA A 182 -26.58 -5.09 -12.17
CA ALA A 182 -26.41 -4.54 -10.83
C ALA A 182 -27.59 -4.97 -9.95
N GLU A 183 -27.59 -6.24 -9.51
CA GLU A 183 -28.46 -6.64 -8.40
C GLU A 183 -28.09 -5.77 -7.18
N GLU A 184 -29.10 -5.19 -6.51
CA GLU A 184 -28.97 -4.35 -5.29
C GLU A 184 -28.10 -4.98 -4.17
N GLU A 185 -27.75 -6.26 -4.28
CA GLU A 185 -26.91 -6.99 -3.33
C GLU A 185 -25.40 -6.65 -3.40
N ASN A 186 -24.90 -6.04 -4.49
CA ASN A 186 -23.45 -5.88 -4.72
C ASN A 186 -22.88 -4.49 -4.40
N ILE A 187 -23.72 -3.52 -4.05
CA ILE A 187 -23.31 -2.15 -3.76
C ILE A 187 -23.61 -1.88 -2.28
N VAL A 188 -22.57 -1.55 -1.52
CA VAL A 188 -22.71 -1.18 -0.10
C VAL A 188 -22.40 0.30 0.02
N GLU A 189 -23.46 1.10 0.01
CA GLU A 189 -23.40 2.54 0.24
C GLU A 189 -23.20 2.83 1.73
N MET A 190 -22.25 3.73 2.03
CA MET A 190 -21.93 4.17 3.39
C MET A 190 -22.49 5.59 3.59
N ASN A 191 -23.38 5.77 4.56
CA ASN A 191 -23.98 7.08 4.87
C ASN A 191 -23.19 7.86 5.94
N ASN A 192 -23.06 9.17 5.70
CA ASN A 192 -22.23 10.18 6.38
C ASN A 192 -22.23 10.20 7.92
N GLY A 193 -21.08 10.64 8.47
CA GLY A 193 -21.02 11.37 9.76
C GLY A 193 -19.61 11.66 10.31
N CYS A 194 -18.98 12.78 9.93
CA CYS A 194 -17.80 13.45 10.55
C CYS A 194 -16.67 12.57 11.11
N ILE A 195 -15.59 12.35 10.35
CA ILE A 195 -14.69 11.24 10.64
C ILE A 195 -13.20 11.49 10.43
N CYS A 196 -12.48 11.49 11.53
CA CYS A 196 -11.19 10.81 11.62
C CYS A 196 -11.31 9.44 12.33
N CYS A 197 -12.51 9.03 12.80
CA CYS A 197 -12.72 7.80 13.60
C CYS A 197 -13.76 6.79 13.06
N THR A 198 -14.90 7.21 12.50
CA THR A 198 -16.00 6.30 12.08
C THR A 198 -15.76 5.54 10.75
N VAL A 199 -14.97 6.07 9.79
CA VAL A 199 -14.72 5.46 8.46
C VAL A 199 -14.06 4.10 8.61
N ARG A 200 -13.15 3.93 9.57
CA ARG A 200 -12.52 2.63 9.81
C ARG A 200 -13.52 1.62 10.35
N GLY A 201 -14.31 2.01 11.35
CA GLY A 201 -15.31 1.13 11.95
C GLY A 201 -16.44 0.78 10.97
N ASP A 202 -16.89 1.76 10.20
CA ASP A 202 -17.94 1.60 9.21
C ASP A 202 -17.46 0.76 8.02
N LEU A 203 -16.20 0.95 7.57
CA LEU A 203 -15.58 0.14 6.52
C LEU A 203 -15.44 -1.31 6.97
N ILE A 204 -14.91 -1.57 8.17
CA ILE A 204 -14.80 -2.92 8.73
C ILE A 204 -16.18 -3.57 8.83
N THR A 205 -17.19 -2.82 9.28
CA THR A 205 -18.57 -3.33 9.40
C THR A 205 -19.16 -3.68 8.03
N GLY A 206 -18.93 -2.83 7.02
CA GLY A 206 -19.31 -3.07 5.63
C GLY A 206 -18.64 -4.33 5.06
N LEU A 207 -17.33 -4.48 5.25
CA LEU A 207 -16.56 -5.65 4.84
C LEU A 207 -17.06 -6.93 5.54
N LYS A 208 -17.34 -6.87 6.85
CA LYS A 208 -17.93 -7.98 7.62
C LYS A 208 -19.29 -8.39 7.08
N ARG A 209 -20.13 -7.42 6.68
CA ARG A 209 -21.44 -7.67 6.07
C ARG A 209 -21.31 -8.32 4.68
N LEU A 210 -20.44 -7.81 3.82
CA LEU A 210 -20.15 -8.38 2.50
C LEU A 210 -19.67 -9.83 2.61
N ALA A 211 -18.70 -10.10 3.49
CA ALA A 211 -18.19 -11.46 3.71
C ALA A 211 -19.29 -12.41 4.20
N LYS A 212 -20.18 -11.95 5.10
CA LYS A 212 -21.31 -12.74 5.59
C LYS A 212 -22.33 -13.05 4.50
N ASN A 213 -22.65 -12.08 3.64
CA ASN A 213 -23.59 -12.26 2.54
C ASN A 213 -23.04 -13.22 1.47
N THR A 214 -21.77 -13.06 1.11
CA THR A 214 -21.02 -13.95 0.21
C THR A 214 -21.06 -15.41 0.69
N LYS A 215 -20.84 -15.64 2.00
CA LYS A 215 -20.94 -16.98 2.59
C LYS A 215 -22.36 -17.56 2.54
N LYS A 216 -23.40 -16.73 2.72
CA LYS A 216 -24.79 -17.17 2.71
C LYS A 216 -25.31 -17.50 1.31
N SER A 217 -24.93 -16.71 0.31
CA SER A 217 -25.38 -16.91 -1.07
C SER A 217 -24.64 -18.03 -1.80
N GLY A 218 -23.51 -18.49 -1.26
CA GLY A 218 -22.62 -19.47 -1.91
C GLY A 218 -21.89 -18.91 -3.13
N LYS A 219 -22.03 -17.60 -3.40
CA LYS A 219 -21.42 -16.90 -4.52
C LYS A 219 -20.20 -16.12 -4.01
N ALA A 220 -18.99 -16.65 -4.20
CA ALA A 220 -17.74 -16.01 -3.79
C ALA A 220 -17.43 -14.71 -4.55
N LEU A 221 -17.07 -13.63 -3.87
CA LEU A 221 -16.57 -12.41 -4.54
C LEU A 221 -15.18 -12.67 -5.12
N ASP A 222 -14.94 -12.15 -6.32
CA ASP A 222 -13.64 -12.16 -6.99
C ASP A 222 -12.79 -10.95 -6.58
N GLY A 223 -13.40 -9.93 -5.97
CA GLY A 223 -12.71 -8.78 -5.41
C GLY A 223 -13.62 -7.73 -4.78
N ILE A 224 -13.02 -6.80 -4.07
CA ILE A 224 -13.67 -5.61 -3.50
C ILE A 224 -12.92 -4.36 -4.00
N MET A 225 -13.66 -3.36 -4.47
CA MET A 225 -13.15 -2.04 -4.81
C MET A 225 -13.61 -1.04 -3.75
N ILE A 226 -12.68 -0.28 -3.17
CA ILE A 226 -12.99 0.80 -2.24
C ILE A 226 -12.61 2.11 -2.91
N GLU A 227 -13.58 2.96 -3.20
CA GLU A 227 -13.34 4.30 -3.72
C GLU A 227 -13.15 5.29 -2.58
N THR A 228 -12.07 6.06 -2.65
CA THR A 228 -11.83 7.21 -1.78
C THR A 228 -12.13 8.48 -2.54
N THR A 229 -12.74 9.48 -1.89
CA THR A 229 -12.96 10.78 -2.51
C THR A 229 -11.68 11.36 -3.10
N GLY A 230 -11.81 12.24 -4.10
CA GLY A 230 -10.63 12.75 -4.79
C GLY A 230 -9.74 13.73 -4.00
N LEU A 231 -10.09 14.00 -2.74
CA LEU A 231 -9.24 14.72 -1.79
C LEU A 231 -8.88 13.87 -0.55
N ALA A 232 -9.41 12.65 -0.44
CA ALA A 232 -9.14 11.78 0.68
C ALA A 232 -7.75 11.16 0.58
N ASP A 233 -7.02 11.19 1.69
CA ASP A 233 -5.81 10.40 1.87
C ASP A 233 -6.19 8.91 1.86
N PRO A 234 -5.61 8.06 0.99
CA PRO A 234 -5.83 6.62 1.03
C PRO A 234 -5.19 5.96 2.26
N GLY A 235 -4.26 6.64 2.95
CA GLY A 235 -3.54 6.14 4.12
C GLY A 235 -4.46 5.60 5.23
N PRO A 236 -5.44 6.37 5.74
CA PRO A 236 -6.40 5.90 6.72
C PRO A 236 -7.21 4.66 6.30
N VAL A 237 -7.55 4.51 5.01
CA VAL A 237 -8.25 3.33 4.48
C VAL A 237 -7.32 2.12 4.47
N ALA A 238 -6.10 2.28 3.95
CA ALA A 238 -5.08 1.23 3.94
C ALA A 238 -4.72 0.76 5.37
N GLN A 239 -4.60 1.68 6.33
CA GLN A 239 -4.31 1.36 7.73
C GLN A 239 -5.37 0.44 8.37
N THR A 240 -6.62 0.51 7.92
CA THR A 240 -7.70 -0.38 8.41
C THR A 240 -7.35 -1.85 8.22
N PHE A 241 -6.71 -2.21 7.10
CA PHE A 241 -6.30 -3.58 6.76
C PHE A 241 -5.11 -4.10 7.57
N PHE A 242 -4.48 -3.25 8.37
CA PHE A 242 -3.38 -3.64 9.26
C PHE A 242 -3.78 -3.61 10.75
N ALA A 243 -5.00 -3.15 11.06
CA ALA A 243 -5.42 -2.84 12.42
C ALA A 243 -6.49 -3.79 13.00
N ASP A 244 -7.16 -4.59 12.17
CA ASP A 244 -8.21 -5.54 12.60
C ASP A 244 -7.91 -6.92 12.00
N ASP A 245 -7.86 -7.96 12.85
CA ASP A 245 -7.53 -9.34 12.45
C ASP A 245 -8.54 -9.99 11.47
N PHE A 246 -9.73 -9.39 11.30
CA PHE A 246 -10.73 -9.86 10.34
C PHE A 246 -10.37 -9.56 8.88
N VAL A 247 -9.72 -8.42 8.63
CA VAL A 247 -9.42 -7.89 7.28
C VAL A 247 -8.01 -8.21 6.82
#